data_AF-A0A7C8FF89-F1
#
_entry.id   AF-A0A7C8FF89-F1
#
_cell.length_a   1.000
_cell.length_b   1.000
_cell.length_c   1.000
_cell.angle_alpha   90.00
_cell.angle_beta   90.00
_cell.angle_gamma   90.00
#
_symmetry.space_group_name_H-M   'P 1'
#
loop_
_entity.id
_entity.type
_entity.pdbx_description
1 polymer ?
#
loop_
_entity_poly.entity_id
_entity_poly.type
_entity_poly.pdbx_seq_one_letter_code
_entity_poly.pdbx_strand_id
1 'polypeptide(L)'
;MKWQFVVKRMKKLLLSFFSTLAFSVVVSSAEAAPMYYTFEGTVTWIADGARMIANKDVSLTYGDAVSYTWLIDFDRPGSNTLNNGSTNSDARLFYDDIVSRLLLHEVNGGTYNNPTNLAEYNYGVYNTDTAKGYLNGGSDDHFIQIYNITDVRGLSVGDTGMSSYDRAFDDKGNATRFQSFDLKVTSISDSFPQPVPEPSTMFLFGGGIAGLAFWRRKKSV
;
A
#
# COMPACT_ATOMS: atom_id res chain seq x y z
N MET A 1 34.57 45.82 44.01
CA MET A 1 35.11 44.94 42.93
C MET A 1 34.38 43.59 42.80
N LYS A 2 33.94 42.92 43.89
CA LYS A 2 33.19 41.64 43.83
C LYS A 2 31.85 41.69 43.05
N TRP A 3 31.13 42.81 43.10
CA TRP A 3 29.78 42.92 42.51
C TRP A 3 29.78 42.90 40.97
N GLN A 4 30.75 43.55 40.34
CA GLN A 4 30.95 43.56 38.88
C GLN A 4 31.21 42.15 38.30
N PHE A 5 31.86 41.28 39.10
CA PHE A 5 32.17 39.92 38.69
C PHE A 5 30.94 39.00 38.66
N VAL A 6 30.01 39.18 39.61
CA VAL A 6 28.75 38.42 39.71
C VAL A 6 27.83 38.75 38.54
N VAL A 7 27.67 40.04 38.21
CA VAL A 7 26.83 40.48 37.10
C VAL A 7 27.34 39.94 35.75
N LYS A 8 28.66 39.90 35.55
CA LYS A 8 29.28 39.38 34.32
C LYS A 8 29.09 37.87 34.17
N ARG A 9 29.10 37.11 35.28
CA ARG A 9 28.83 35.65 35.29
C ARG A 9 27.35 35.34 35.03
N MET A 10 26.42 36.08 35.65
CA MET A 10 24.98 35.92 35.41
C MET A 10 24.59 36.20 33.96
N LYS A 11 25.15 37.25 33.34
CA LYS A 11 24.89 37.55 31.92
C LYS A 11 25.32 36.43 30.98
N LYS A 12 26.46 35.77 31.25
CA LYS A 12 26.92 34.61 30.46
C LYS A 12 26.04 33.37 30.66
N LEU A 13 25.57 33.14 31.88
CA LEU A 13 24.68 32.02 32.21
C LEU A 13 23.29 32.22 31.58
N LEU A 14 22.74 33.43 31.63
CA LEU A 14 21.50 33.79 30.94
C LEU A 14 21.62 33.67 29.43
N LEU A 15 22.71 34.17 28.84
CA LEU A 15 22.93 34.08 27.39
C LEU A 15 23.09 32.62 26.93
N SER A 16 23.79 31.79 27.72
CA SER A 16 23.89 30.35 27.49
C SER A 16 22.53 29.67 27.56
N PHE A 17 21.73 29.96 28.59
CA PHE A 17 20.40 29.37 28.76
C PHE A 17 19.45 29.75 27.61
N PHE A 18 19.45 31.01 27.17
CA PHE A 18 18.67 31.44 26.01
C PHE A 18 19.18 30.82 24.69
N SER A 19 20.49 30.60 24.54
CA SER A 19 21.02 29.93 23.34
C SER A 19 20.64 28.45 23.25
N THR A 20 20.62 27.74 24.39
CA THR A 20 20.19 26.33 24.43
C THR A 20 18.68 26.22 24.21
N LEU A 21 17.90 27.15 24.79
CA LEU A 21 16.45 27.20 24.62
C LEU A 21 16.06 27.52 23.16
N ALA A 22 16.79 28.42 22.50
CA ALA A 22 16.57 28.76 21.09
C ALA A 22 16.91 27.59 20.14
N PHE A 23 17.80 26.68 20.52
CA PHE A 23 18.13 25.49 19.74
C PHE A 23 17.09 24.36 19.90
N SER A 24 16.34 24.35 21.01
CA SER A 24 15.29 23.34 21.27
C SER A 24 13.92 23.64 20.66
N VAL A 25 13.73 24.80 20.02
CA VAL A 25 12.45 25.19 19.38
C VAL A 25 12.54 25.10 17.85
N VAL A 26 13.34 24.18 17.32
CA VAL A 26 13.08 23.67 15.97
C VAL A 26 11.96 22.65 16.11
N VAL A 27 10.74 23.17 16.24
CA VAL A 27 9.53 22.36 16.08
C VAL A 27 9.44 22.08 14.59
N SER A 28 10.16 21.05 14.13
CA SER A 28 9.86 20.46 12.83
C SER A 28 8.40 20.03 12.90
N SER A 29 7.55 20.59 12.05
CA SER A 29 6.25 20.00 11.78
C SER A 29 6.52 18.53 11.44
N ALA A 30 6.03 17.62 12.28
CA ALA A 30 5.96 16.22 11.90
C ALA A 30 4.88 16.14 10.81
N GLU A 31 5.29 16.37 9.56
CA GLU A 31 4.50 15.94 8.41
C GLU A 31 4.48 14.41 8.46
N ALA A 32 3.27 13.84 8.40
CA ALA A 32 3.09 12.41 8.30
C ALA A 32 3.64 11.99 6.93
N ALA A 33 4.84 11.40 6.93
CA ALA A 33 5.42 10.86 5.72
C ALA A 33 4.47 9.82 5.08
N PRO A 34 4.46 9.69 3.75
CA PRO A 34 3.75 8.61 3.08
C PRO A 34 4.15 7.24 3.64
N MET A 35 3.17 6.37 3.85
CA MET A 35 3.37 5.04 4.43
C MET A 35 2.82 3.96 3.51
N TYR A 36 3.54 2.84 3.41
CA TYR A 36 3.12 1.64 2.70
C TYR A 36 2.32 0.71 3.62
N TYR A 37 1.09 0.37 3.22
CA TYR A 37 0.21 -0.56 3.91
C TYR A 37 0.04 -1.82 3.07
N THR A 38 0.30 -2.99 3.65
CA THR A 38 0.07 -4.28 2.98
C THR A 38 -1.13 -4.98 3.58
N PHE A 39 -2.06 -5.38 2.72
CA PHE A 39 -3.27 -6.11 3.05
C PHE A 39 -3.20 -7.49 2.40
N GLU A 40 -3.42 -8.54 3.18
CA GLU A 40 -3.45 -9.93 2.70
C GLU A 40 -4.76 -10.60 3.06
N GLY A 41 -5.21 -11.51 2.20
CA GLY A 41 -6.42 -12.31 2.41
C GLY A 41 -6.51 -13.44 1.40
N THR A 42 -7.73 -13.94 1.17
CA THR A 42 -7.99 -14.99 0.18
C THR A 42 -9.10 -14.62 -0.80
N VAL A 43 -9.09 -15.21 -1.99
CA VAL A 43 -10.18 -15.07 -2.95
C VAL A 43 -11.41 -15.82 -2.43
N THR A 44 -12.46 -15.08 -2.10
CA THR A 44 -13.70 -15.60 -1.50
C THR A 44 -14.90 -15.59 -2.43
N TRP A 45 -14.84 -14.82 -3.52
CA TRP A 45 -15.90 -14.72 -4.51
C TRP A 45 -15.33 -14.37 -5.89
N ILE A 46 -15.90 -14.96 -6.94
CA ILE A 46 -15.49 -14.74 -8.35
C ILE A 46 -16.73 -14.65 -9.23
N ALA A 47 -16.72 -13.72 -10.19
CA ALA A 47 -17.60 -13.70 -11.35
C ALA A 47 -16.82 -13.39 -12.62
N ASP A 48 -16.85 -14.28 -13.62
CA ASP A 48 -15.98 -14.23 -14.79
C ASP A 48 -16.73 -13.85 -16.08
N GLY A 49 -17.41 -12.70 -16.08
CA GLY A 49 -18.23 -12.26 -17.20
C GLY A 49 -17.43 -11.97 -18.47
N ALA A 50 -16.19 -11.46 -18.34
CA ALA A 50 -15.27 -11.22 -19.45
C ALA A 50 -14.45 -12.47 -19.83
N ARG A 51 -14.65 -13.60 -19.14
CA ARG A 51 -13.98 -14.88 -19.38
C ARG A 51 -12.46 -14.88 -19.21
N MET A 52 -11.89 -13.91 -18.48
CA MET A 52 -10.44 -13.78 -18.27
C MET A 52 -9.86 -14.98 -17.51
N ILE A 53 -10.62 -15.54 -16.57
CA ILE A 53 -10.20 -16.73 -15.82
C ILE A 53 -10.40 -17.98 -16.68
N ALA A 54 -11.55 -18.11 -17.33
CA ALA A 54 -11.86 -19.24 -18.20
C ALA A 54 -10.90 -19.38 -19.40
N ASN A 55 -10.43 -18.26 -19.94
CA ASN A 55 -9.45 -18.22 -21.03
C ASN A 55 -8.00 -18.41 -20.54
N LYS A 56 -7.78 -18.45 -19.22
CA LYS A 56 -6.46 -18.54 -18.57
C LYS A 56 -5.56 -17.32 -18.80
N ASP A 57 -6.17 -16.16 -19.06
CA ASP A 57 -5.46 -14.89 -19.07
C ASP A 57 -5.01 -14.52 -17.66
N VAL A 58 -5.81 -14.92 -16.65
CA VAL A 58 -5.49 -14.83 -15.23
C VAL A 58 -5.68 -16.19 -14.55
N SER A 59 -4.68 -16.64 -13.79
CA SER A 59 -4.79 -17.85 -12.96
C SER A 59 -5.29 -17.46 -11.57
N LEU A 60 -6.61 -17.50 -11.38
CA LEU A 60 -7.26 -17.16 -10.12
C LEU A 60 -8.35 -18.19 -9.79
N THR A 61 -8.34 -18.73 -8.58
CA THR A 61 -9.36 -19.63 -8.04
C THR A 61 -9.75 -19.25 -6.61
N TYR A 62 -10.89 -19.77 -6.15
CA TYR A 62 -11.31 -19.65 -4.76
C TYR A 62 -10.23 -20.19 -3.82
N GLY A 63 -9.94 -19.43 -2.76
CA GLY A 63 -8.94 -19.74 -1.75
C GLY A 63 -7.51 -19.34 -2.10
N ASP A 64 -7.24 -18.83 -3.31
CA ASP A 64 -5.93 -18.27 -3.64
C ASP A 64 -5.62 -17.09 -2.72
N ALA A 65 -4.36 -17.01 -2.28
CA ALA A 65 -3.90 -15.88 -1.48
C ALA A 65 -3.80 -14.62 -2.35
N VAL A 66 -4.20 -13.48 -1.78
CA VAL A 66 -4.06 -12.16 -2.40
C VAL A 66 -3.27 -11.23 -1.48
N SER A 67 -2.50 -10.33 -2.06
CA SER A 67 -1.70 -9.34 -1.35
C SER A 67 -1.74 -8.02 -2.11
N TYR A 68 -2.07 -6.94 -1.42
CA TYR A 68 -2.15 -5.60 -1.97
C TYR A 68 -1.30 -4.65 -1.13
N THR A 69 -0.47 -3.85 -1.78
CA THR A 69 0.33 -2.82 -1.14
C THR A 69 -0.10 -1.46 -1.64
N TRP A 70 -0.44 -0.58 -0.71
CA TRP A 70 -0.87 0.79 -0.95
C TRP A 70 0.12 1.77 -0.36
N LEU A 71 0.45 2.81 -1.11
CA LEU A 71 1.07 4.02 -0.57
C LEU A 71 -0.06 4.93 -0.09
N ILE A 72 -0.01 5.41 1.15
CA ILE A 72 -1.02 6.29 1.73
C ILE A 72 -0.33 7.54 2.30
N ASP A 73 -0.84 8.71 1.94
CA ASP A 73 -0.36 10.01 2.40
C ASP A 73 -1.55 10.87 2.84
N PHE A 74 -1.68 11.09 4.15
CA PHE A 74 -2.78 11.86 4.74
C PHE A 74 -2.59 13.38 4.67
N ASP A 75 -1.38 13.85 4.35
CA ASP A 75 -1.05 15.27 4.25
C ASP A 75 -1.11 15.77 2.80
N ARG A 76 -1.15 14.86 1.83
CA ARG A 76 -1.40 15.15 0.42
C ARG A 76 -2.89 14.99 0.06
N PRO A 77 -3.50 15.97 -0.64
CA PRO A 77 -4.85 15.83 -1.18
C PRO A 77 -4.97 14.65 -2.14
N GLY A 78 -6.10 13.94 -2.06
CA GLY A 78 -6.44 12.91 -3.04
C GLY A 78 -6.63 13.50 -4.44
N SER A 79 -6.41 12.68 -5.47
CA SER A 79 -6.60 13.07 -6.86
C SER A 79 -7.07 11.93 -7.75
N ASN A 80 -7.58 12.27 -8.93
CA ASN A 80 -7.75 11.32 -10.02
C ASN A 80 -7.21 11.89 -11.32
N THR A 81 -6.83 11.00 -12.23
CA THR A 81 -6.36 11.36 -13.57
C THR A 81 -7.33 10.80 -14.60
N LEU A 82 -7.71 11.62 -15.59
CA LEU A 82 -8.55 11.21 -16.71
C LEU A 82 -7.68 10.72 -17.88
N ASN A 83 -8.26 9.97 -18.81
CA ASN A 83 -7.56 9.47 -20.01
C ASN A 83 -6.95 10.57 -20.90
N ASN A 84 -7.44 11.81 -20.81
CA ASN A 84 -6.83 12.97 -21.49
C ASN A 84 -5.61 13.59 -20.76
N GLY A 85 -5.20 13.01 -19.63
CA GLY A 85 -4.10 13.47 -18.79
C GLY A 85 -4.46 14.63 -17.85
N SER A 86 -5.71 15.08 -17.79
CA SER A 86 -6.13 16.05 -16.78
C SER A 86 -6.30 15.39 -15.42
N THR A 87 -5.89 16.10 -14.37
CA THR A 87 -5.95 15.64 -12.99
C THR A 87 -6.88 16.53 -12.19
N ASN A 88 -7.78 15.94 -11.42
CA ASN A 88 -8.63 16.65 -10.46
C ASN A 88 -8.17 16.31 -9.05
N SER A 89 -7.98 17.31 -8.20
CA SER A 89 -7.59 17.13 -6.80
C SER A 89 -8.69 17.62 -5.86
N ASP A 90 -8.88 16.93 -4.73
CA ASP A 90 -9.86 17.25 -3.71
C ASP A 90 -9.24 17.15 -2.31
N ALA A 91 -9.14 18.29 -1.61
CA ALA A 91 -8.55 18.38 -0.28
C ALA A 91 -9.37 17.72 0.83
N ARG A 92 -10.61 17.28 0.54
CA ARG A 92 -11.42 16.49 1.48
C ARG A 92 -11.04 15.01 1.47
N LEU A 93 -10.27 14.59 0.46
CA LEU A 93 -9.77 13.24 0.27
C LEU A 93 -8.28 13.22 0.61
N PHE A 94 -7.74 12.04 0.91
CA PHE A 94 -6.29 11.86 1.08
C PHE A 94 -5.73 11.11 -0.11
N TYR A 95 -4.44 11.31 -0.38
CA TYR A 95 -3.75 10.59 -1.44
C TYR A 95 -3.54 9.13 -1.03
N ASP A 96 -3.95 8.22 -1.91
CA ASP A 96 -3.50 6.85 -1.91
C ASP A 96 -3.01 6.47 -3.30
N ASP A 97 -2.27 5.37 -3.39
CA ASP A 97 -1.91 4.76 -4.66
C ASP A 97 -1.67 3.27 -4.45
N ILE A 98 -2.15 2.45 -5.38
CA ILE A 98 -1.86 1.02 -5.34
C ILE A 98 -0.52 0.77 -6.03
N VAL A 99 0.46 0.36 -5.23
CA VAL A 99 1.84 0.15 -5.71
C VAL A 99 2.15 -1.33 -5.95
N SER A 100 1.33 -2.24 -5.43
CA SER A 100 1.37 -3.65 -5.81
C SER A 100 0.81 -3.86 -7.22
N ARG A 101 1.30 -4.91 -7.89
CA ARG A 101 0.71 -5.32 -9.17
C ARG A 101 -0.75 -5.74 -8.97
N LEU A 102 -1.58 -5.29 -9.90
CA LEU A 102 -2.97 -5.67 -10.00
C LEU A 102 -3.14 -7.12 -10.49
N LEU A 103 -4.08 -7.86 -9.91
CA LEU A 103 -4.30 -9.28 -10.25
C LEU A 103 -5.16 -9.45 -11.51
N LEU A 104 -6.08 -8.53 -11.74
CA LEU A 104 -6.82 -8.43 -12.99
C LEU A 104 -6.23 -7.31 -13.85
N HIS A 105 -6.39 -7.44 -15.16
CA HIS A 105 -6.06 -6.42 -16.14
C HIS A 105 -7.15 -6.43 -17.21
N GLU A 106 -7.43 -5.27 -17.80
CA GLU A 106 -8.34 -5.17 -18.93
C GLU A 106 -7.88 -6.04 -20.10
N VAL A 107 -8.85 -6.60 -20.84
CA VAL A 107 -8.58 -7.42 -22.02
C VAL A 107 -9.06 -6.66 -23.25
N ASN A 108 -8.31 -6.79 -24.36
CA ASN A 108 -8.58 -6.09 -25.63
C ASN A 108 -8.64 -4.55 -25.49
N GLY A 109 -7.99 -3.99 -24.48
CA GLY A 109 -7.96 -2.54 -24.23
C GLY A 109 -9.14 -1.98 -23.44
N GLY A 110 -10.03 -2.83 -22.91
CA GLY A 110 -11.13 -2.37 -22.05
C GLY A 110 -12.24 -1.59 -22.78
N THR A 111 -13.20 -1.09 -22.00
CA THR A 111 -14.42 -0.40 -22.44
C THR A 111 -14.38 1.11 -22.20
N TYR A 112 -13.73 1.58 -21.13
CA TYR A 112 -13.82 2.94 -20.61
C TYR A 112 -12.65 3.83 -21.08
N ASN A 113 -12.52 3.93 -22.40
CA ASN A 113 -11.41 4.62 -23.07
C ASN A 113 -11.70 6.08 -23.46
N ASN A 114 -12.84 6.67 -23.08
CA ASN A 114 -13.13 8.05 -23.47
C ASN A 114 -12.19 9.03 -22.74
N PRO A 115 -11.89 10.20 -23.33
CA PRO A 115 -11.01 11.21 -22.72
C PRO A 115 -11.42 11.66 -21.30
N THR A 116 -12.69 11.51 -20.94
CA THR A 116 -13.27 11.89 -19.63
C THR A 116 -13.41 10.72 -18.66
N ASN A 117 -13.09 9.50 -19.07
CA ASN A 117 -13.03 8.35 -18.17
C ASN A 117 -11.79 8.43 -17.29
N LEU A 118 -11.88 7.80 -16.12
CA LEU A 118 -10.81 7.78 -15.13
C LEU A 118 -9.73 6.80 -15.57
N ALA A 119 -8.54 7.33 -15.82
CA ALA A 119 -7.32 6.57 -16.09
C ALA A 119 -6.67 6.08 -14.80
N GLU A 120 -6.79 6.87 -13.73
CA GLU A 120 -6.13 6.58 -12.47
C GLU A 120 -6.94 7.11 -11.28
N TYR A 121 -7.18 6.22 -10.31
CA TYR A 121 -7.63 6.57 -8.96
C TYR A 121 -6.39 6.71 -8.07
N ASN A 122 -6.19 7.89 -7.48
CA ASN A 122 -5.17 8.15 -6.47
C ASN A 122 -5.78 8.89 -5.27
N TYR A 123 -6.90 8.35 -4.76
CA TYR A 123 -7.56 8.91 -3.59
C TYR A 123 -8.19 7.84 -2.73
N GLY A 124 -7.94 8.00 -1.44
CA GLY A 124 -8.68 7.35 -0.38
C GLY A 124 -9.69 8.30 0.23
N VAL A 125 -10.72 7.72 0.84
CA VAL A 125 -11.77 8.48 1.53
C VAL A 125 -11.79 8.09 2.99
N TYR A 126 -11.89 9.10 3.85
CA TYR A 126 -12.16 8.93 5.26
C TYR A 126 -13.37 9.76 5.62
N ASN A 127 -14.49 9.11 5.92
CA ASN A 127 -15.68 9.79 6.35
C ASN A 127 -15.67 9.90 7.89
N THR A 128 -15.47 11.13 8.38
CA THR A 128 -15.42 11.45 9.81
C THR A 128 -16.73 11.16 10.54
N ASP A 129 -17.87 11.22 9.86
CA ASP A 129 -19.20 11.06 10.47
C ASP A 129 -19.55 9.60 10.69
N THR A 130 -19.08 8.72 9.80
CA THR A 130 -19.38 7.28 9.85
C THR A 130 -18.23 6.44 10.38
N ALA A 131 -17.04 7.03 10.55
CA ALA A 131 -15.80 6.30 10.78
C ALA A 131 -15.70 5.12 9.80
N LYS A 132 -15.79 5.45 8.51
CA LYS A 132 -15.60 4.48 7.44
C LYS A 132 -14.71 5.08 6.38
N GLY A 133 -13.73 4.30 5.96
CA GLY A 133 -12.84 4.64 4.87
C GLY A 133 -12.77 3.55 3.82
N TYR A 134 -12.23 3.95 2.68
CA TYR A 134 -11.90 3.06 1.58
C TYR A 134 -10.72 3.64 0.80
N LEU A 135 -10.01 2.74 0.12
CA LEU A 135 -8.88 3.04 -0.77
C LEU A 135 -9.30 2.71 -2.20
N ASN A 136 -9.01 3.57 -3.18
CA ASN A 136 -9.36 3.31 -4.59
C ASN A 136 -8.13 3.38 -5.49
N GLY A 137 -8.02 2.42 -6.40
CA GLY A 137 -6.86 2.26 -7.25
C GLY A 137 -7.25 1.72 -8.62
N GLY A 138 -6.31 1.81 -9.55
CA GLY A 138 -6.53 1.43 -10.94
C GLY A 138 -7.27 2.49 -11.74
N SER A 139 -8.18 2.09 -12.62
CA SER A 139 -8.90 2.92 -13.59
C SER A 139 -10.38 2.52 -13.71
N ASP A 140 -11.17 3.20 -14.55
CA ASP A 140 -12.53 2.77 -14.88
C ASP A 140 -12.56 1.35 -15.53
N ASP A 141 -11.52 1.01 -16.29
CA ASP A 141 -11.37 -0.27 -16.99
C ASP A 141 -10.85 -1.40 -16.11
N HIS A 142 -10.01 -1.06 -15.15
CA HIS A 142 -9.51 -2.01 -14.17
C HIS A 142 -9.44 -1.37 -12.79
N PHE A 143 -10.43 -1.67 -11.96
CA PHE A 143 -10.68 -1.03 -10.67
C PHE A 143 -10.38 -1.98 -9.51
N ILE A 144 -9.74 -1.45 -8.47
CA ILE A 144 -9.62 -2.10 -7.18
C ILE A 144 -10.00 -1.15 -6.05
N GLN A 145 -10.70 -1.70 -5.06
CA GLN A 145 -11.02 -1.00 -3.83
C GLN A 145 -10.79 -1.88 -2.62
N ILE A 146 -10.19 -1.31 -1.58
CA ILE A 146 -10.27 -1.85 -0.21
C ILE A 146 -11.32 -1.05 0.54
N TYR A 147 -12.32 -1.73 1.09
CA TYR A 147 -13.45 -1.10 1.78
C TYR A 147 -13.75 -1.77 3.13
N ASN A 148 -14.73 -1.22 3.84
CA ASN A 148 -15.05 -1.55 5.24
C ASN A 148 -13.90 -1.25 6.23
N ILE A 149 -13.06 -0.25 5.92
CA ILE A 149 -12.01 0.20 6.84
C ILE A 149 -12.68 1.07 7.92
N THR A 150 -12.69 0.63 9.18
CA THR A 150 -13.30 1.40 10.29
C THR A 150 -12.56 2.71 10.57
N ASP A 151 -11.24 2.68 10.60
CA ASP A 151 -10.45 3.90 10.76
C ASP A 151 -9.15 3.77 9.98
N VAL A 152 -9.11 4.38 8.79
CA VAL A 152 -7.93 4.31 7.93
C VAL A 152 -6.71 4.99 8.56
N ARG A 153 -6.92 6.01 9.40
CA ARG A 153 -5.84 6.72 10.11
C ARG A 153 -5.36 5.95 11.34
N GLY A 154 -6.24 5.10 11.90
CA GLY A 154 -5.97 4.26 13.07
C GLY A 154 -5.53 2.84 12.75
N LEU A 155 -5.36 2.48 11.47
CA LEU A 155 -4.97 1.13 11.06
C LEU A 155 -3.65 0.69 11.70
N SER A 156 -3.65 -0.53 12.22
CA SER A 156 -2.52 -1.20 12.83
C SER A 156 -2.27 -2.56 12.21
N VAL A 157 -1.02 -3.04 12.23
CA VAL A 157 -0.70 -4.41 11.81
C VAL A 157 -1.49 -5.39 12.67
N GLY A 158 -2.21 -6.29 12.01
CA GLY A 158 -3.09 -7.25 12.67
C GLY A 158 -4.57 -6.96 12.50
N ASP A 159 -4.95 -5.73 12.12
CA ASP A 159 -6.35 -5.34 11.93
C ASP A 159 -7.01 -6.16 10.81
N THR A 160 -8.28 -6.49 11.01
CA THR A 160 -9.09 -7.35 10.12
C THR A 160 -10.47 -6.73 9.86
N GLY A 161 -11.29 -7.40 9.05
CA GLY A 161 -12.68 -7.00 8.78
C GLY A 161 -12.83 -6.12 7.54
N MET A 162 -11.76 -5.95 6.78
CA MET A 162 -11.76 -5.25 5.50
C MET A 162 -12.07 -6.22 4.36
N SER A 163 -12.40 -5.68 3.21
CA SER A 163 -12.66 -6.47 2.01
C SER A 163 -12.05 -5.80 0.78
N SER A 164 -11.63 -6.59 -0.20
CA SER A 164 -11.30 -6.08 -1.54
C SER A 164 -12.44 -6.32 -2.53
N TYR A 165 -12.52 -5.43 -3.51
CA TYR A 165 -13.27 -5.63 -4.73
C TYR A 165 -12.40 -5.27 -5.91
N ASP A 166 -12.11 -6.26 -6.75
CA ASP A 166 -11.31 -6.13 -7.96
C ASP A 166 -12.20 -6.39 -9.18
N ARG A 167 -12.00 -5.61 -10.25
CA ARG A 167 -12.77 -5.74 -11.49
C ARG A 167 -11.96 -5.29 -12.70
N ALA A 168 -11.93 -6.07 -13.76
CA ALA A 168 -11.47 -5.66 -15.08
C ALA A 168 -12.54 -5.85 -16.15
N PHE A 169 -12.57 -4.98 -17.16
CA PHE A 169 -13.47 -5.06 -18.30
C PHE A 169 -12.78 -5.59 -19.58
N ASP A 170 -13.57 -6.24 -20.44
CA ASP A 170 -13.21 -6.46 -21.85
C ASP A 170 -13.58 -5.23 -22.71
N ASP A 171 -13.44 -5.34 -24.03
CA ASP A 171 -13.81 -4.31 -25.01
C ASP A 171 -15.33 -4.17 -25.25
N LYS A 172 -16.15 -5.01 -24.62
CA LYS A 172 -17.60 -5.11 -24.82
C LYS A 172 -18.40 -4.73 -23.57
N GLY A 173 -17.74 -4.33 -22.50
CA GLY A 173 -18.33 -3.97 -21.22
C GLY A 173 -18.66 -5.16 -20.32
N ASN A 174 -18.23 -6.38 -20.68
CA ASN A 174 -18.30 -7.51 -19.75
C ASN A 174 -17.17 -7.38 -18.74
N ALA A 175 -17.41 -7.84 -17.52
CA ALA A 175 -16.45 -7.72 -16.43
C ALA A 175 -16.10 -9.07 -15.83
N THR A 176 -14.81 -9.28 -15.56
CA THR A 176 -14.35 -10.28 -14.59
C THR A 176 -14.09 -9.58 -13.26
N ARG A 177 -14.51 -10.20 -12.17
CA ARG A 177 -14.50 -9.65 -10.82
C ARG A 177 -14.11 -10.72 -9.82
N PHE A 178 -13.43 -10.31 -8.76
CA PHE A 178 -13.29 -11.15 -7.57
C PHE A 178 -13.28 -10.29 -6.30
N GLN A 179 -13.47 -10.94 -5.16
CA GLN A 179 -13.44 -10.29 -3.84
C GLN A 179 -12.70 -11.15 -2.81
N SER A 180 -12.02 -10.48 -1.89
CA SER A 180 -11.62 -11.03 -0.59
C SER A 180 -12.46 -10.38 0.50
N PHE A 181 -13.10 -11.17 1.36
CA PHE A 181 -13.87 -10.68 2.51
C PHE A 181 -13.10 -10.80 3.84
N ASP A 182 -11.84 -11.23 3.78
CA ASP A 182 -11.03 -11.64 4.92
C ASP A 182 -9.68 -10.91 4.97
N LEU A 183 -9.61 -9.69 4.42
CA LEU A 183 -8.38 -8.91 4.41
C LEU A 183 -7.89 -8.58 5.82
N LYS A 184 -6.57 -8.63 5.98
CA LYS A 184 -5.81 -8.29 7.18
C LYS A 184 -4.64 -7.38 6.84
N VAL A 185 -4.37 -6.37 7.68
CA VAL A 185 -3.13 -5.59 7.58
C VAL A 185 -1.95 -6.44 8.06
N THR A 186 -1.00 -6.74 7.17
CA THR A 186 0.19 -7.55 7.50
C THR A 186 1.45 -6.72 7.65
N SER A 187 1.50 -5.52 7.06
CA SER A 187 2.64 -4.62 7.18
C SER A 187 2.21 -3.16 7.07
N ILE A 188 2.90 -2.30 7.82
CA ILE A 188 2.88 -0.84 7.68
C ILE A 188 4.35 -0.38 7.75
N SER A 189 4.85 0.31 6.73
CA SER A 189 6.25 0.73 6.65
C SER A 189 6.43 2.06 5.95
N ASP A 190 7.48 2.79 6.31
CA ASP A 190 7.96 4.02 5.65
C ASP A 190 8.78 3.75 4.38
N SER A 191 9.02 2.48 4.06
CA SER A 191 9.77 2.05 2.88
C SER A 191 9.01 0.99 2.12
N PHE A 192 9.19 0.99 0.79
CA PHE A 192 8.54 0.01 -0.07
C PHE A 192 8.95 -1.41 0.39
N PRO A 193 7.99 -2.35 0.55
CA PRO A 193 8.28 -3.68 1.04
C PRO A 193 9.34 -4.33 0.14
N GLN A 194 10.52 -4.55 0.73
CA GLN A 194 11.59 -5.26 0.04
C GLN A 194 11.16 -6.73 -0.06
N PRO A 195 11.39 -7.40 -1.22
CA PRO A 195 11.22 -8.83 -1.31
C PRO A 195 11.99 -9.47 -0.15
N VAL A 196 11.29 -10.25 0.69
CA VAL A 196 11.95 -10.99 1.76
C VAL A 196 13.01 -11.86 1.08
N PRO A 197 14.31 -11.72 1.42
CA PRO A 197 15.34 -12.59 0.84
C PRO A 197 14.90 -14.03 1.05
N GLU A 198 14.80 -14.80 -0.04
CA GLU A 198 14.42 -16.21 0.04
C GLU A 198 15.20 -16.85 1.19
N PRO A 199 14.52 -17.45 2.19
CA PRO A 199 15.21 -17.91 3.37
C PRO A 199 16.30 -18.87 2.92
N SER A 200 17.49 -18.72 3.49
CA SER A 200 18.67 -19.56 3.22
C SER A 200 18.42 -21.06 3.40
N THR A 201 17.22 -21.45 3.84
CA THR A 201 16.65 -22.79 3.75
C THR A 201 16.60 -23.35 2.33
N MET A 202 16.40 -22.55 1.27
CA MET A 202 16.49 -23.07 -0.11
C MET A 202 17.92 -23.50 -0.46
N PHE A 203 18.92 -22.72 -0.04
CA PHE A 203 20.32 -23.10 -0.15
C PHE A 203 20.68 -24.30 0.74
N LEU A 204 20.15 -24.36 1.97
CA LEU A 204 20.36 -25.49 2.88
C LEU A 204 19.74 -26.77 2.34
N PHE A 205 18.54 -26.69 1.74
CA PHE A 205 17.83 -27.83 1.17
C PHE A 205 18.52 -28.30 -0.12
N GLY A 206 18.87 -27.38 -1.02
CA GLY A 206 19.64 -27.69 -2.23
C GLY A 206 21.04 -28.26 -1.92
N GLY A 207 21.75 -27.65 -0.98
CA GLY A 207 23.07 -28.12 -0.53
C GLY A 207 23.01 -29.47 0.19
N GLY A 208 21.98 -29.71 1.00
CA GLY A 208 21.75 -30.98 1.69
C GLY A 208 21.50 -32.14 0.72
N ILE A 209 20.67 -31.94 -0.31
CA ILE A 209 20.40 -32.95 -1.34
C ILE A 209 21.67 -33.26 -2.15
N ALA A 210 22.41 -32.24 -2.58
CA ALA A 210 23.66 -32.43 -3.29
C ALA A 210 24.68 -33.21 -2.44
N GLY A 211 24.83 -32.85 -1.16
CA GLY A 211 25.71 -33.54 -0.22
C GLY A 211 25.37 -35.03 -0.05
N LEU A 212 24.08 -35.36 0.09
CA LEU A 212 23.62 -36.76 0.18
C LEU A 212 23.87 -37.54 -1.11
N ALA A 213 23.67 -36.94 -2.28
CA ALA A 213 23.96 -37.56 -3.56
C ALA A 213 25.46 -37.87 -3.74
N PHE A 214 26.34 -36.95 -3.33
CA PHE A 214 27.78 -37.16 -3.33
C PHE A 214 28.21 -38.24 -2.32
N TRP A 215 27.60 -38.29 -1.13
CA TRP A 215 27.92 -39.31 -0.13
C TRP A 215 27.50 -40.71 -0.57
N ARG A 216 26.35 -40.85 -1.26
CA ARG A 216 25.90 -42.13 -1.83
C ARG A 216 26.84 -42.68 -2.90
N ARG A 217 27.40 -41.82 -3.75
CA ARG A 217 28.39 -42.25 -4.78
C ARG A 217 29.68 -42.81 -4.18
N LYS A 218 30.10 -42.33 -3.02
CA LYS A 218 31.35 -42.76 -2.37
C LYS A 218 31.27 -44.14 -1.71
N LYS A 219 30.05 -44.69 -1.51
CA LYS A 219 29.83 -46.04 -0.96
C LYS A 219 29.70 -47.13 -2.04
N SER A 220 29.73 -46.77 -3.32
CA SER A 220 29.56 -47.69 -4.44
C SER A 220 30.86 -48.00 -5.18
N VAL A 221 32.01 -47.69 -4.57
CA VAL A 221 33.36 -48.08 -4.98
C VAL A 221 33.99 -48.82 -3.80
#